data_AF-A0A7Y0CQ41-F1
#
_entry.id   AF-A0A7Y0CQ41-F1
#
_cell.length_a   1.000
_cell.length_b   1.000
_cell.length_c   1.000
_cell.angle_alpha   90.00
_cell.angle_beta   90.00
_cell.angle_gamma   90.00
#
_symmetry.space_group_name_H-M   'P 1'
#
loop_
_entity.id
_entity.type
_entity.pdbx_description
1 polymer ?
#
loop_
_entity_poly.entity_id
_entity_poly.type
_entity_poly.pdbx_seq_one_letter_code
_entity_poly.pdbx_strand_id
1 'polypeptide(L)'
;MTFAPSTAPTSGTNAPCNGSQEFSPVPAAADGLRCDVTRKFVRIKQVRADGLVCFEFAIGWPELFVDLMLPQAAFDDFCVQQHVQRLSD
;
A
#
# COMPACT_ATOMS: atom_id res chain seq x y z
N MET A 1 -63.13 -11.52 -34.57
CA MET A 1 -61.69 -11.85 -34.75
C MET A 1 -60.91 -10.56 -34.81
N THR A 2 -60.18 -10.22 -33.74
CA THR A 2 -59.01 -9.32 -33.77
C THR A 2 -58.32 -9.50 -32.42
N PHE A 3 -57.18 -10.19 -32.44
CA PHE A 3 -56.30 -10.37 -31.30
C PHE A 3 -55.24 -9.29 -31.38
N ALA A 4 -55.15 -8.44 -30.35
CA ALA A 4 -54.06 -7.48 -30.20
C ALA A 4 -52.82 -8.17 -29.58
N PRO A 5 -51.60 -7.79 -29.96
CA PRO A 5 -50.38 -8.45 -29.49
C PRO A 5 -50.03 -8.05 -28.06
N SER A 6 -49.70 -9.08 -27.28
CA SER A 6 -49.12 -9.04 -25.95
C SER A 6 -47.72 -8.42 -26.00
N THR A 7 -47.48 -7.37 -25.21
CA THR A 7 -46.13 -6.85 -24.94
C THR A 7 -45.74 -7.24 -23.52
N ALA A 8 -44.62 -7.95 -23.44
CA ALA A 8 -44.02 -8.52 -22.24
C ALA A 8 -43.50 -7.45 -21.25
N PRO A 9 -43.20 -7.84 -19.99
CA PRO A 9 -42.92 -6.91 -18.90
C PRO A 9 -41.44 -6.51 -18.89
N THR A 10 -41.12 -5.26 -18.56
CA THR A 10 -39.74 -4.88 -18.29
C THR A 10 -39.69 -3.85 -17.17
N SER A 11 -38.69 -4.05 -16.32
CA SER A 11 -38.19 -3.15 -15.28
C SER A 11 -39.04 -3.05 -14.02
N GLY A 12 -38.63 -3.89 -13.07
CA GLY A 12 -38.89 -3.69 -11.65
C GLY A 12 -38.56 -2.26 -11.22
N THR A 13 -39.56 -1.63 -10.62
CA THR A 13 -39.42 -0.44 -9.80
C THR A 13 -38.48 -0.78 -8.64
N ASN A 14 -37.26 -0.25 -8.69
CA ASN A 14 -36.45 -0.09 -7.49
C ASN A 14 -36.71 1.32 -6.96
N ALA A 15 -37.21 1.35 -5.72
CA ALA A 15 -37.45 2.56 -4.96
C ALA A 15 -36.16 3.39 -4.80
N PRO A 16 -36.29 4.72 -4.61
CA PRO A 16 -35.15 5.56 -4.26
C PRO A 16 -34.78 5.31 -2.80
N CYS A 17 -33.63 4.66 -2.56
CA CYS A 17 -33.01 4.67 -1.25
C CYS A 17 -32.47 6.08 -0.97
N ASN A 18 -33.27 6.89 -0.27
CA ASN A 18 -32.82 8.11 0.37
C ASN A 18 -31.90 7.73 1.54
N GLY A 19 -30.59 7.72 1.28
CA GLY A 19 -29.56 7.56 2.29
C GLY A 19 -28.59 8.71 2.15
N SER A 20 -28.58 9.59 3.14
CA SER A 20 -27.60 10.65 3.31
C SER A 20 -26.20 10.06 3.35
N GLN A 21 -25.54 9.95 2.21
CA GLN A 21 -24.10 9.76 2.16
C GLN A 21 -23.52 11.15 1.94
N GLU A 22 -23.24 11.82 3.06
CA GLU A 22 -22.24 12.88 3.10
C GLU A 22 -20.99 12.33 2.42
N PHE A 23 -20.81 12.64 1.14
CA PHE A 23 -19.53 12.50 0.48
C PHE A 23 -18.64 13.60 1.08
N SER A 24 -18.23 13.38 2.33
CA SER A 24 -17.03 13.99 2.85
C SER A 24 -15.98 13.76 1.78
N PRO A 25 -15.35 14.81 1.22
CA PRO A 25 -14.17 14.58 0.42
C PRO A 25 -13.17 13.91 1.36
N VAL A 26 -12.97 12.61 1.19
CA VAL A 26 -11.87 11.90 1.83
C VAL A 26 -10.61 12.70 1.48
N PRO A 27 -9.94 13.34 2.45
CA PRO A 27 -8.88 14.26 2.12
C PRO A 27 -7.72 13.46 1.54
N ALA A 28 -7.49 13.63 0.24
CA ALA A 28 -6.21 13.47 -0.45
C ALA A 28 -5.38 12.19 -0.17
N ALA A 29 -5.99 11.03 0.09
CA ALA A 29 -5.23 9.77 0.24
C ALA A 29 -4.71 9.17 -1.09
N ALA A 30 -4.80 9.91 -2.21
CA ALA A 30 -4.38 9.45 -3.53
C ALA A 30 -3.13 10.16 -4.09
N ASP A 31 -2.53 11.10 -3.34
CA ASP A 31 -1.15 11.56 -3.60
C ASP A 31 -0.13 10.80 -2.71
N GLY A 32 -0.57 9.74 -2.02
CA GLY A 32 0.29 8.85 -1.23
C GLY A 32 0.88 7.68 -2.02
N LEU A 33 0.61 7.62 -3.33
CA LEU A 33 0.93 6.48 -4.20
C LEU A 33 2.11 6.76 -5.14
N ARG A 34 2.91 7.80 -4.88
CA ARG A 34 4.09 8.07 -5.69
C ARG A 34 5.21 7.13 -5.27
N CYS A 35 5.51 6.17 -6.13
CA CYS A 35 6.58 5.21 -5.96
C CYS A 35 7.95 5.88 -6.15
N ASP A 36 8.38 6.69 -5.18
CA ASP A 36 9.67 7.38 -5.25
C ASP A 36 10.82 6.42 -4.94
N VAL A 37 11.23 5.62 -5.93
CA VAL A 37 12.31 4.62 -5.80
C VAL A 37 13.68 5.19 -5.39
N THR A 38 13.80 6.51 -5.38
CA THR A 38 14.95 7.26 -4.85
C THR A 38 14.99 7.26 -3.33
N ARG A 39 13.84 7.08 -2.66
CA ARG A 39 13.71 7.02 -1.21
C ARG A 39 13.81 5.56 -0.76
N LYS A 40 14.81 5.32 0.08
CA LYS A 40 15.14 4.00 0.58
C LYS A 40 15.20 4.07 2.10
N PHE A 41 14.44 3.20 2.74
CA PHE A 41 14.29 3.18 4.18
C PHE A 41 14.83 1.88 4.72
N VAL A 42 15.54 1.97 5.84
CA VAL A 42 16.02 0.79 6.55
C VAL A 42 15.58 0.83 8.00
N ARG A 43 15.08 -0.30 8.50
CA ARG A 43 14.66 -0.48 9.89
C ARG A 43 15.27 -1.75 10.45
N ILE A 44 16.05 -1.64 11.53
CA ILE A 44 16.64 -2.81 12.16
C ILE A 44 15.58 -3.47 13.04
N LYS A 45 15.31 -4.76 12.82
CA LYS A 45 14.37 -5.53 13.65
C LYS A 45 15.07 -6.19 14.82
N GLN A 46 16.21 -6.80 14.54
CA GLN A 46 16.94 -7.59 15.53
C GLN A 46 18.42 -7.65 15.17
N VAL A 47 19.28 -7.49 16.17
CA VAL A 47 20.70 -7.82 16.06
C VAL A 47 20.92 -9.14 16.79
N ARG A 48 21.36 -10.17 16.07
CA ARG A 48 21.71 -11.46 16.66
C ARG A 48 23.08 -11.36 17.33
N ALA A 49 23.25 -12.10 18.43
CA ALA A 49 24.54 -12.24 19.11
C ALA A 49 25.62 -12.90 18.23
N ASP A 50 25.21 -13.59 17.16
CA ASP A 50 26.10 -14.20 16.16
C ASP A 50 26.72 -13.15 15.19
N GLY A 51 26.37 -11.86 15.34
CA GLY A 51 26.87 -10.78 14.47
C GLY A 51 26.03 -10.56 13.20
N LEU A 52 24.88 -11.23 13.10
CA LEU A 52 23.90 -11.08 12.01
C LEU A 52 22.83 -10.04 12.38
N VAL A 53 22.65 -9.04 11.54
CA VAL A 53 21.64 -8.00 11.67
C VAL A 53 20.46 -8.34 10.76
N CYS A 54 19.28 -8.50 11.37
CA CYS A 54 18.00 -8.66 10.68
C CYS A 54 17.36 -7.28 10.55
N PHE A 55 17.06 -6.86 9.33
CA PHE A 55 16.52 -5.54 9.03
C PHE A 55 15.49 -5.60 7.90
N GLU A 56 14.54 -4.68 7.96
CA GLU A 56 13.59 -4.40 6.89
C GLU A 56 14.15 -3.31 5.99
N PHE A 57 14.06 -3.54 4.69
CA PHE A 57 14.45 -2.59 3.67
C PHE A 57 13.26 -2.28 2.75
N ALA A 58 12.93 -1.01 2.63
CA ALA A 58 11.82 -0.54 1.80
C ALA A 58 12.31 0.45 0.73
N ILE A 59 11.76 0.38 -0.47
CA ILE A 59 12.11 1.27 -1.60
C ILE A 59 10.85 1.89 -2.18
N GLY A 60 10.79 3.20 -2.22
CA GLY A 60 9.65 3.98 -2.73
C GLY A 60 8.43 3.98 -1.84
N TRP A 61 8.07 2.83 -1.26
CA TRP A 61 6.87 2.70 -0.44
C TRP A 61 7.23 2.23 0.95
N PRO A 62 6.81 2.95 2.00
CA PRO A 62 7.07 2.52 3.37
C PRO A 62 6.32 1.23 3.74
N GLU A 63 5.20 0.95 3.06
CA GLU A 63 4.38 -0.25 3.27
C GLU A 63 5.00 -1.51 2.62
N LEU A 64 5.90 -1.35 1.63
CA LEU A 64 6.54 -2.46 0.92
C LEU A 64 7.99 -2.61 1.37
N PHE A 65 8.21 -3.52 2.31
CA PHE A 65 9.51 -3.84 2.85
C PHE A 65 9.86 -5.32 2.63
N VAL A 66 11.15 -5.57 2.47
CA VAL A 66 11.73 -6.91 2.41
C VAL A 66 12.54 -7.14 3.69
N ASP A 67 12.36 -8.31 4.30
CA ASP A 67 13.12 -8.73 5.49
C ASP A 67 14.44 -9.35 5.03
N LEU A 68 15.55 -8.71 5.36
CA LEU A 68 16.91 -9.13 5.03
C LEU A 68 17.70 -9.44 6.30
N MET A 69 18.66 -10.34 6.16
CA MET A 69 19.62 -10.65 7.22
C MET A 69 21.03 -10.62 6.65
N LEU A 70 21.87 -9.74 7.17
CA LEU A 70 23.27 -9.61 6.76
C LEU A 70 24.20 -9.53 7.98
N PRO A 71 25.45 -9.97 7.87
CA PRO A 71 26.48 -9.68 8.86
C PRO A 71 26.64 -8.17 9.06
N GLN A 72 26.98 -7.74 10.27
CA GLN A 72 27.09 -6.31 10.60
C GLN A 72 28.00 -5.53 9.64
N ALA A 73 29.12 -6.11 9.21
CA ALA A 73 30.03 -5.48 8.25
C ALA A 73 29.39 -5.28 6.86
N ALA A 74 28.63 -6.29 6.38
CA ALA A 74 27.93 -6.20 5.11
C ALA A 74 26.71 -5.26 5.18
N PHE A 75 26.06 -5.16 6.35
CA PHE A 75 24.99 -4.20 6.58
C PHE A 75 25.47 -2.75 6.49
N ASP A 76 26.67 -2.46 7.00
CA ASP A 76 27.26 -1.12 6.90
C ASP A 76 27.56 -0.74 5.44
N ASP A 77 28.20 -1.64 4.68
CA ASP A 77 28.47 -1.44 3.25
C ASP A 77 27.16 -1.29 2.45
N PHE A 78 26.15 -2.11 2.74
CA PHE A 78 24.81 -1.99 2.16
C PHE A 78 24.20 -0.62 2.43
N CYS A 79 24.35 -0.09 3.65
CA CYS A 79 23.81 1.22 4.04
C CYS A 79 24.43 2.35 3.20
N VAL A 80 25.74 2.26 2.93
CA VAL A 80 26.48 3.21 2.09
C VAL A 80 26.06 3.08 0.63
N GLN A 81 26.08 1.86 0.07
CA GLN A 81 25.75 1.60 -1.34
C GLN A 81 24.31 1.96 -1.68
N GLN A 82 23.38 1.67 -0.79
CA GLN A 82 21.97 1.91 -1.03
C GLN A 82 21.54 3.33 -0.62
N HIS A 83 22.40 4.15 -0.01
CA HIS A 83 22.07 5.51 0.44
C HIS A 83 20.79 5.52 1.30
N VAL A 84 20.65 4.53 2.18
CA VAL A 84 19.42 4.33 2.94
C VAL A 84 19.35 5.33 4.10
N GLN A 85 18.18 5.90 4.32
CA GLN A 85 17.94 6.66 5.52
C GLN A 85 17.56 5.68 6.64
N ARG A 86 18.37 5.61 7.69
CA ARG A 86 18.01 4.88 8.91
C ARG A 86 16.83 5.60 9.55
N LEU A 87 15.66 4.94 9.59
CA LEU A 87 14.63 5.33 10.53
C LEU A 87 15.09 4.84 11.90
N SER A 88 15.86 5.69 12.58
CA SER A 88 15.84 5.69 14.04
C SER A 88 14.45 6.20 14.45
N ASP A 89 13.77 5.44 15.30
CA ASP A 89 12.52 5.84 15.97
C ASP A 89 12.60 7.27 16.55
#